data_AF-A0A9J5Z7F7-F1
#
_entry.id   AF-A0A9J5Z7F7-F1
#
_cell.length_a   1.000
_cell.length_b   1.000
_cell.length_c   1.000
_cell.angle_alpha   90.00
_cell.angle_beta   90.00
_cell.angle_gamma   90.00
#
_symmetry.space_group_name_H-M   'P 1'
#
loop_
_entity.id
_entity.type
_entity.pdbx_description
1 polymer ?
#
loop_
_entity_poly.entity_id
_entity_poly.type
_entity_poly.pdbx_seq_one_letter_code
_entity_poly.pdbx_strand_id
1 'polypeptide(L)'
;MGVILLDYIKHAIFSLLEFMCFGEKLDDVIAIRKEVESVFIPLIEARIKYKVERENSEVHQEEEEKTSSYVDTLLNLELTDEKRKLTNEEIISLCGEFLGAANDTTSTAL
;
A
#
# COMPACT_ATOMS: atom_id res chain seq x y z
N MET A 1 -23.75 -19.67 -6.14
CA MET A 1 -22.82 -20.77 -6.50
C MET A 1 -21.80 -20.36 -7.58
N GLY A 2 -22.19 -19.66 -8.65
CA GLY A 2 -21.25 -19.25 -9.72
C GLY A 2 -20.17 -18.22 -9.34
N VAL A 3 -20.48 -17.24 -8.49
CA VAL A 3 -19.50 -16.21 -8.05
C VAL A 3 -18.36 -16.83 -7.26
N ILE A 4 -18.70 -17.71 -6.31
CA ILE A 4 -17.72 -18.43 -5.47
C ILE A 4 -16.74 -19.24 -6.31
N LEU A 5 -17.23 -19.94 -7.35
CA LEU A 5 -16.37 -20.73 -8.24
C LEU A 5 -15.38 -19.85 -9.01
N LEU A 6 -15.81 -18.67 -9.47
CA LEU A 6 -14.95 -17.72 -10.16
C LEU A 6 -13.84 -17.21 -9.23
N ASP A 7 -14.14 -16.95 -7.97
CA ASP A 7 -13.16 -16.50 -6.98
C ASP A 7 -12.08 -17.57 -6.73
N TYR A 8 -12.48 -18.84 -6.61
CA TYR A 8 -11.54 -19.95 -6.50
C TYR A 8 -10.66 -20.10 -7.75
N ILE A 9 -11.22 -19.96 -8.94
CA ILE A 9 -10.45 -20.04 -10.20
C ILE A 9 -9.46 -18.88 -10.28
N LYS A 10 -9.90 -17.66 -9.98
CA LYS A 10 -9.02 -16.47 -9.95
C LYS A 10 -7.87 -16.65 -8.97
N HIS A 11 -8.16 -17.11 -7.76
CA HIS A 11 -7.13 -17.39 -6.76
C HIS A 11 -6.15 -18.46 -7.24
N ALA A 12 -6.64 -19.57 -7.80
CA ALA A 12 -5.78 -20.64 -8.29
C ALA A 12 -4.87 -20.17 -9.44
N ILE A 13 -5.38 -19.37 -10.37
CA ILE A 13 -4.60 -18.79 -11.46
C ILE A 13 -3.54 -17.83 -10.89
N PHE A 14 -3.92 -16.98 -9.94
CA PHE A 14 -2.99 -16.04 -9.30
C PHE A 14 -1.84 -16.79 -8.59
N SER A 15 -2.15 -17.78 -7.75
CA SER A 15 -1.15 -18.60 -7.08
C SER A 15 -0.25 -19.36 -8.06
N LEU A 16 -0.82 -19.87 -9.16
CA LEU A 16 -0.04 -20.54 -10.21
C LEU A 16 0.93 -19.56 -10.90
N LEU A 17 0.49 -18.34 -11.21
CA LEU A 17 1.32 -17.32 -11.83
C LEU A 17 2.46 -16.88 -10.90
N GLU A 18 2.20 -16.67 -9.61
CA GLU A 18 3.25 -16.38 -8.63
C GLU A 18 4.30 -17.50 -8.59
N PHE A 19 3.86 -18.75 -8.53
CA PHE A 19 4.76 -19.90 -8.57
C PHE A 19 5.54 -19.97 -9.89
N MET A 20 4.92 -19.67 -11.03
CA MET A 20 5.62 -19.67 -12.33
C MET A 20 6.65 -18.54 -12.43
N CYS A 21 6.40 -17.36 -11.85
CA CYS A 21 7.31 -16.22 -11.88
C CYS A 21 8.51 -16.41 -10.94
N PHE A 22 8.28 -16.93 -9.74
CA PHE A 22 9.28 -16.97 -8.67
C PHE A 22 9.83 -18.37 -8.37
N GLY A 23 9.11 -19.42 -8.77
CA GLY A 23 9.51 -20.82 -8.59
C GLY A 23 9.86 -21.14 -7.13
N GLU A 24 11.02 -21.77 -6.94
CA GLU A 24 11.56 -22.13 -5.62
C GLU A 24 11.85 -20.91 -4.73
N LYS A 25 11.95 -19.70 -5.29
CA LYS A 25 12.17 -18.45 -4.53
C LYS A 25 10.89 -17.78 -4.05
N LEU A 26 9.71 -18.36 -4.33
CA LEU A 26 8.45 -17.76 -3.90
C LEU A 26 8.41 -17.55 -2.38
N ASP A 27 8.93 -18.50 -1.61
CA ASP A 27 9.01 -18.39 -0.15
C ASP A 27 9.91 -17.23 0.30
N ASP A 28 11.05 -17.02 -0.38
CA ASP A 28 11.94 -15.90 -0.11
C ASP A 28 11.26 -14.56 -0.40
N VAL A 29 10.53 -14.46 -1.51
CA VAL A 29 9.78 -13.25 -1.89
C VAL A 29 8.66 -12.96 -0.87
N ILE A 30 7.94 -13.99 -0.43
CA ILE A 30 6.92 -13.86 0.62
C ILE A 30 7.55 -13.41 1.94
N ALA A 31 8.73 -13.95 2.30
CA ALA A 31 9.45 -13.56 3.51
C ALA A 31 9.88 -12.08 3.47
N ILE A 32 10.45 -11.64 2.35
CA ILE A 32 10.82 -10.22 2.14
C ILE A 32 9.58 -9.32 2.24
N ARG A 33 8.46 -9.71 1.63
CA ARG A 33 7.22 -8.93 1.69
C ARG A 33 6.76 -8.74 3.14
N LYS A 34 6.79 -9.80 3.95
CA LYS A 34 6.44 -9.73 5.39
C LYS A 34 7.38 -8.83 6.17
N GLU A 35 8.67 -8.85 5.85
CA GLU A 35 9.65 -7.96 6.50
C GLU A 35 9.36 -6.48 6.17
N VAL A 36 9.09 -6.17 4.90
CA VAL A 36 8.65 -4.83 4.48
C VAL A 36 7.39 -4.40 5.24
N GLU A 37 6.37 -5.25 5.27
CA GLU A 37 5.13 -4.97 6.00
C GLU A 37 5.38 -4.73 7.49
N SER A 38 6.26 -5.51 8.12
CA SER A 38 6.61 -5.38 9.55
C SER A 38 7.22 -4.02 9.90
N VAL A 39 7.90 -3.38 8.95
CA VAL A 39 8.52 -2.06 9.13
C VAL A 39 7.54 -0.93 8.81
N PHE A 40 6.80 -1.05 7.70
CA PHE A 40 5.98 0.05 7.20
C PHE A 40 4.61 0.16 7.88
N ILE A 41 3.97 -0.96 8.24
CA ILE A 41 2.64 -0.93 8.88
C ILE A 41 2.66 -0.09 10.17
N PRO A 42 3.60 -0.27 11.12
CA PRO A 42 3.64 0.55 12.32
C PRO A 42 3.79 2.06 12.04
N LEU A 43 4.52 2.42 10.98
CA LEU A 43 4.71 3.82 10.58
C LEU A 43 3.41 4.42 10.02
N ILE A 44 2.69 3.65 9.20
CA ILE A 44 1.39 4.05 8.65
C ILE A 44 0.38 4.21 9.80
N GLU A 45 0.31 3.25 10.73
CA GLU A 45 -0.58 3.31 11.88
C GLU A 45 -0.28 4.51 12.80
N ALA A 46 0.99 4.78 13.07
CA ALA A 46 1.41 5.96 13.83
C ALA A 46 0.97 7.26 13.13
N ARG A 47 1.08 7.31 11.79
CA ARG A 47 0.63 8.47 11.00
C ARG A 47 -0.90 8.63 11.02
N ILE A 48 -1.65 7.54 10.92
CA ILE A 48 -3.12 7.54 11.04
C ILE A 48 -3.52 8.11 12.40
N LYS A 49 -2.93 7.57 13.49
CA LYS A 49 -3.20 8.03 14.85
C LYS A 49 -2.97 9.53 15.01
N TYR A 50 -1.82 10.02 14.52
CA TYR A 50 -1.50 11.45 14.55
C TYR A 50 -2.56 12.31 13.83
N LYS A 51 -3.06 11.88 12.66
CA LYS A 51 -4.09 12.64 11.93
C LYS A 51 -5.42 12.67 12.69
N VAL A 52 -5.86 11.54 13.24
CA VAL A 52 -7.11 11.45 14.01
C VAL A 52 -7.04 12.33 15.25
N GLU A 53 -5.93 12.32 15.98
CA GLU A 53 -5.74 13.17 17.17
C GLU A 53 -5.75 14.67 16.83
N ARG A 54 -5.20 15.04 15.67
CA ARG A 54 -5.22 16.44 15.19
C ARG A 54 -6.58 16.89 14.72
N GLU A 55 -7.33 16.04 14.03
CA GLU A 55 -8.69 16.37 13.56
C GLU A 55 -9.68 16.52 14.73
N ASN A 56 -9.47 15.78 15.82
CA ASN A 56 -10.27 15.88 17.04
C ASN A 56 -9.92 17.08 17.94
N SER A 57 -8.80 17.76 17.66
CA SER A 57 -8.38 18.95 18.39
C SER A 57 -8.92 20.18 17.64
N GLU A 58 -10.02 20.78 18.12
CA GLU A 58 -10.72 21.96 17.53
C GLU A 58 -9.89 23.27 17.50
N VAL A 59 -8.59 23.20 17.27
CA VAL A 59 -7.77 24.39 17.08
C VAL A 59 -7.83 24.77 15.62
N HIS A 60 -8.63 25.81 15.32
CA HIS A 60 -8.49 26.59 14.08
C HIS A 60 -7.02 26.99 13.94
N GLN A 61 -6.29 26.33 13.05
CA GLN A 61 -4.99 26.77 12.60
C GLN A 61 -5.11 27.11 11.12
N GLU A 62 -4.84 28.38 10.87
CA GLU A 62 -4.57 29.02 9.59
C GLU A 62 -3.73 28.12 8.68
N GLU A 63 -3.81 28.41 7.39
CA GLU A 63 -3.13 27.82 6.24
C GLU A 63 -1.59 27.71 6.39
N GLU A 64 -1.08 27.03 7.41
CA GLU A 64 0.22 26.39 7.32
C GLU A 64 0.10 25.41 6.17
N GLU A 65 0.96 25.56 5.16
CA GLU A 65 1.16 24.59 4.10
C GLU A 65 1.27 23.20 4.74
N LYS A 66 0.13 22.52 4.82
CA LYS A 66 0.00 21.18 5.37
C LYS A 66 0.83 20.34 4.44
N THR A 67 2.09 20.11 4.81
CA THR A 67 3.00 19.28 4.03
C THR A 67 2.40 17.88 4.04
N SER A 68 1.59 17.61 3.02
CA SER A 68 0.87 16.37 2.86
C SER A 68 1.86 15.39 2.27
N SER A 69 2.21 14.37 3.03
CA SER A 69 3.00 13.27 2.49
C SER A 69 2.16 12.49 1.47
N TYR A 70 2.82 11.72 0.60
CA TYR A 70 2.12 10.83 -0.32
C TYR A 70 1.18 9.86 0.42
N VAL A 71 1.63 9.32 1.56
CA VAL A 71 0.82 8.47 2.44
C VAL A 71 -0.43 9.19 2.94
N ASP A 72 -0.35 10.49 3.24
CA ASP A 72 -1.54 11.26 3.68
C ASP A 72 -2.61 11.35 2.60
N THR A 73 -2.19 11.44 1.33
CA THR A 73 -3.09 11.41 0.17
C THR A 73 -3.72 10.02 0.02
N LEU A 74 -2.92 8.96 0.13
CA LEU A 74 -3.40 7.57 0.02
C LEU A 74 -4.39 7.20 1.14
N LEU A 75 -4.17 7.66 2.37
CA LEU A 75 -5.07 7.44 3.51
C LEU A 75 -6.45 8.10 3.34
N ASN A 76 -6.52 9.14 2.50
CA ASN A 76 -7.74 9.86 2.17
C ASN A 76 -8.41 9.33 0.89
N LEU A 77 -7.75 8.45 0.14
CA LEU A 77 -8.26 7.90 -1.10
C LEU A 77 -9.37 6.87 -0.81
N GLU A 78 -10.46 6.94 -1.56
CA GLU A 78 -11.55 5.97 -1.54
C GLU A 78 -11.74 5.38 -2.94
N LEU A 79 -11.76 4.05 -3.02
CA LEU A 79 -11.99 3.33 -4.27
C LEU A 79 -13.45 3.49 -4.68
N THR A 80 -13.73 4.04 -5.87
CA THR A 80 -15.08 4.38 -6.32
C THR A 80 -16.00 3.18 -6.47
N ASP A 81 -15.43 2.05 -6.90
CA ASP A 81 -16.19 0.83 -7.21
C ASP A 81 -16.49 0.02 -5.94
N GLU A 82 -15.53 -0.02 -5.01
CA GLU A 82 -15.61 -0.82 -3.78
C GLU A 82 -16.10 -0.01 -2.58
N LYS A 83 -16.15 1.33 -2.68
CA LYS A 83 -16.57 2.28 -1.63
C LYS A 83 -15.87 2.03 -0.30
N ARG A 84 -14.55 1.81 -0.38
CA ARG A 84 -13.67 1.58 0.77
C ARG A 84 -12.35 2.32 0.59
N LYS A 85 -11.67 2.54 1.71
CA LYS A 85 -10.29 3.04 1.72
C LYS A 85 -9.30 1.93 1.35
N LEU A 86 -8.09 2.35 1.02
CA LEU A 86 -6.95 1.45 0.86
C LEU A 86 -6.59 0.78 2.20
N THR A 87 -6.19 -0.48 2.11
CA THR A 87 -5.55 -1.23 3.19
C THR A 87 -4.09 -0.81 3.36
N ASN A 88 -3.47 -1.16 4.49
CA ASN A 88 -2.06 -0.82 4.72
C ASN A 88 -1.16 -1.47 3.68
N GLU A 89 -1.47 -2.71 3.28
CA GLU A 89 -0.76 -3.48 2.26
C GLU A 89 -0.82 -2.79 0.89
N GLU A 90 -2.01 -2.31 0.50
CA GLU A 90 -2.17 -1.55 -0.76
C GLU A 90 -1.43 -0.21 -0.72
N ILE A 91 -1.41 0.47 0.42
CA ILE A 91 -0.63 1.72 0.60
C ILE A 91 0.86 1.43 0.45
N ILE A 92 1.36 0.35 1.06
CA ILE A 92 2.77 -0.07 0.95
C ILE A 92 3.12 -0.38 -0.50
N SER A 93 2.27 -1.12 -1.21
CA SER A 93 2.46 -1.42 -2.63
C SER A 93 2.56 -0.15 -3.48
N LEU A 94 1.63 0.80 -3.34
CA LEU A 94 1.66 2.06 -4.10
C LEU A 94 2.87 2.94 -3.77
N CYS A 95 3.28 2.99 -2.50
CA CYS A 95 4.53 3.64 -2.10
C CYS A 95 5.75 2.98 -2.74
N GLY A 96 5.78 1.64 -2.79
CA GLY A 96 6.83 0.87 -3.45
C GLY A 96 6.90 1.13 -4.94
N GLU A 97 5.76 1.19 -5.63
CA GLU A 97 5.68 1.55 -7.05
C GLU A 97 6.23 2.96 -7.31
N PHE A 98 5.82 3.93 -6.50
CA PHE A 98 6.30 5.31 -6.62
C PHE A 98 7.82 5.41 -6.45
N LEU A 99 8.37 4.77 -5.41
CA LEU A 99 9.80 4.76 -5.13
C LEU A 99 10.59 4.02 -6.21
N GLY A 100 10.09 2.88 -6.69
CA GLY A 100 10.70 2.10 -7.76
C GLY A 100 10.78 2.87 -9.08
N ALA A 101 9.66 3.50 -9.49
CA ALA A 101 9.60 4.31 -10.72
C ALA A 101 10.55 5.52 -10.69
N ALA A 102 10.75 6.12 -9.51
CA ALA A 102 11.69 7.23 -9.35
C ALA A 102 13.16 6.78 -9.45
N ASN A 103 13.48 5.55 -9.02
CA ASN A 103 14.85 5.05 -9.02
C ASN A 103 15.35 4.68 -10.42
N ASP A 104 14.51 4.07 -11.26
CA ASP A 104 14.88 3.62 -12.61
C ASP A 104 15.28 4.80 -13.53
N THR A 105 14.62 5.95 -13.36
CA THR A 105 14.87 7.16 -14.17
C THR A 105 16.07 7.98 -13.68
N THR A 106 16.38 7.93 -12.39
CA THR A 106 17.48 8.73 -11.81
C THR A 106 18.83 8.00 -11.90
N SER A 107 18.83 6.68 -11.72
CA SER A 107 20.06 5.86 -11.78
C SER A 107 20.67 5.76 -13.19
N THR A 108 19.90 6.03 -14.24
CA THR A 108 20.40 6.08 -15.64
C THR A 108 20.82 7.48 -16.10
N ALA A 109 20.45 8.52 -15.34
CA ALA A 109 20.80 9.91 -15.64
C ALA A 109 22.14 10.37 -15.01
N LEU A 110 22.65 9.61 -14.03
CA LEU A 110 23.94 9.79 -13.34
C LEU A 110 24.99 8.83 -13.91
#